data_AF-A0A1U7VXX2-F1
#
_entry.id   AF-A0A1U7VXX2-F1
#
_cell.length_a   1.000
_cell.length_b   1.000
_cell.length_c   1.000
_cell.angle_alpha   90.00
_cell.angle_beta   90.00
_cell.angle_gamma   90.00
#
_symmetry.space_group_name_H-M   'P 1'
#
loop_
_entity.id
_entity.type
_entity.pdbx_description
1 polymer ?
#
loop_
_entity_poly.entity_id
_entity_poly.type
_entity_poly.pdbx_seq_one_letter_code
_entity_poly.pdbx_strand_id
1 'polypeptide(L)'
;MEDVNIDENAPTPTPTTQVTEEEPVGLEDDADKIIKLLTRGIRERDVVSIFGMPGLGKTTLAKKIFKDSSVVSHFDVRAWVTISQSYDVRELLRNIYKQVTGVKYDDGESDIADVLRKCLMGKRYLIVLDDVWEVDAWDELRLCFPI
;
A
#
# COMPACT_ATOMS: atom_id res chain seq x y z
N MET A 1 -21.83 -28.71 57.05
CA MET A 1 -21.56 -29.40 55.78
C MET A 1 -22.52 -28.83 54.78
N GLU A 2 -22.07 -27.82 54.05
CA GLU A 2 -22.74 -27.27 52.87
C GLU A 2 -21.61 -27.01 51.88
N ASP A 3 -21.71 -27.63 50.71
CA ASP A 3 -20.66 -27.77 49.72
C ASP A 3 -20.39 -26.47 48.96
N VAL A 4 -19.12 -26.14 48.75
CA VAL A 4 -18.66 -25.05 47.89
C VAL A 4 -18.80 -25.47 46.43
N ASN A 5 -19.69 -24.82 45.69
CA ASN A 5 -19.81 -25.01 44.24
C ASN A 5 -18.73 -24.16 43.54
N ILE A 6 -17.76 -24.81 42.89
CA ILE A 6 -16.73 -24.15 42.07
C ILE A 6 -17.30 -23.97 40.66
N ASP A 7 -17.54 -22.72 40.27
CA ASP A 7 -17.87 -22.35 38.90
C ASP A 7 -16.62 -22.48 38.02
N GLU A 8 -16.50 -23.63 37.35
CA GLU A 8 -15.44 -23.96 36.41
C GLU A 8 -15.81 -23.50 34.99
N ASN A 9 -15.91 -22.17 34.79
CA ASN A 9 -16.03 -21.61 33.44
C ASN A 9 -15.31 -20.27 33.28
N ALA A 10 -14.03 -20.23 33.63
CA ALA A 10 -13.13 -19.16 33.19
C ALA A 10 -12.54 -19.55 31.81
N PRO A 11 -12.73 -18.75 30.73
CA PRO A 11 -12.08 -19.03 29.46
C PRO A 11 -10.57 -18.92 29.64
N THR A 12 -9.86 -19.98 29.27
CA THR A 12 -8.40 -20.03 29.19
C THR A 12 -7.91 -18.97 28.20
N PRO A 13 -6.90 -18.14 28.56
CA PRO A 13 -6.31 -17.21 27.60
C PRO A 13 -5.63 -18.02 26.50
N THR A 14 -6.17 -17.95 25.28
CA THR A 14 -5.51 -18.43 24.08
C THR A 14 -4.20 -17.67 23.89
N PRO A 15 -3.07 -18.35 23.62
CA PRO A 15 -1.83 -17.65 23.30
C PRO A 15 -2.07 -16.88 22.01
N THR A 16 -2.11 -15.55 22.13
CA THR A 16 -2.15 -14.66 20.98
C THR A 16 -0.75 -14.70 20.37
N THR A 17 -0.58 -15.47 19.30
CA THR A 17 0.64 -15.43 18.49
C THR A 17 0.76 -14.01 17.95
N GLN A 18 1.55 -13.18 18.63
CA GLN A 18 2.02 -11.93 18.05
C GLN A 18 2.91 -12.34 16.89
N VAL A 19 2.39 -12.25 15.67
CA VAL A 19 3.20 -12.34 14.47
C VAL A 19 4.01 -11.06 14.45
N THR A 20 5.18 -11.08 15.07
CA THR A 20 6.18 -10.04 14.87
C THR A 20 6.54 -10.10 13.39
N GLU A 21 6.14 -9.09 12.63
CA GLU A 21 6.70 -8.86 11.30
C GLU A 21 8.22 -8.74 11.52
N GLU A 22 8.98 -9.79 11.17
CA GLU A 22 10.43 -9.75 11.26
C GLU A 22 10.93 -8.59 10.40
N GLU A 23 11.63 -7.64 11.03
CA GLU A 23 12.19 -6.53 10.29
C GLU A 23 13.25 -7.07 9.32
N PRO A 24 13.09 -6.82 8.01
CA PRO A 24 14.05 -7.29 7.03
C PRO A 24 15.37 -6.54 7.21
N VAL A 25 16.44 -7.29 7.53
CA VAL A 25 17.80 -6.79 7.74
C VAL A 25 18.55 -6.74 6.41
N GLY A 26 19.32 -5.67 6.18
CA GLY A 26 20.18 -5.51 4.99
C GLY A 26 19.57 -4.69 3.86
N LEU A 27 18.41 -4.07 4.08
CA LEU A 27 17.71 -3.20 3.12
C LEU A 27 17.63 -1.74 3.59
N GLU A 28 18.26 -1.41 4.73
CA GLU A 28 18.17 -0.10 5.39
C GLU A 28 18.71 1.02 4.50
N ASP A 29 19.93 0.85 3.97
CA ASP A 29 20.58 1.90 3.16
C ASP A 29 19.79 2.20 1.88
N ASP A 30 19.21 1.18 1.26
CA ASP A 30 18.42 1.36 0.05
C ASP A 30 17.03 1.93 0.35
N ALA A 31 16.42 1.54 1.47
CA ALA A 31 15.19 2.16 1.96
C ALA A 31 15.40 3.65 2.23
N ASP A 32 16.46 4.01 2.96
CA ASP A 32 16.79 5.40 3.30
C ASP A 32 17.03 6.27 2.06
N LYS A 33 17.73 5.73 1.06
CA LYS A 33 17.94 6.44 -0.21
C LYS A 33 16.61 6.72 -0.90
N ILE A 34 15.73 5.72 -1.01
CA ILE A 34 14.43 5.88 -1.67
C ILE A 34 13.51 6.80 -0.87
N ILE A 35 13.48 6.70 0.46
CA ILE A 35 12.71 7.60 1.33
C ILE A 35 13.15 9.05 1.12
N LYS A 36 14.46 9.32 1.07
CA LYS A 36 14.99 10.66 0.77
C LYS A 36 14.58 11.14 -0.61
N LEU A 37 14.57 10.27 -1.62
CA LEU A 37 14.10 10.61 -2.97
C LEU A 37 12.60 10.97 -2.96
N LEU A 38 11.77 10.17 -2.30
CA LEU A 38 10.33 10.38 -2.21
C LEU A 38 9.95 11.65 -1.41
N THR A 39 10.80 12.07 -0.47
CA THR A 39 10.51 13.20 0.44
C THR A 39 11.25 14.49 0.10
N ARG A 40 11.97 14.55 -1.03
CA ARG A 40 12.80 15.71 -1.43
C ARG A 40 12.01 16.97 -1.85
N GLY A 41 10.68 16.92 -1.88
CA GLY A 41 9.82 18.11 -2.06
C GLY A 41 9.62 18.60 -3.51
N ILE A 42 9.73 17.71 -4.49
CA ILE A 42 9.41 18.05 -5.90
C ILE A 42 7.88 18.14 -6.07
N ARG A 43 7.42 19.12 -6.85
CA ARG A 43 5.98 19.39 -7.07
C ARG A 43 5.37 18.61 -8.25
N GLU A 44 6.19 17.90 -9.01
CA GLU A 44 5.78 17.13 -10.19
C GLU A 44 5.76 15.64 -9.85
N ARG A 45 4.96 14.87 -10.60
CA ARG A 45 4.94 13.41 -10.46
C ARG A 45 6.31 12.80 -10.76
N ASP A 46 6.85 12.10 -9.77
CA ASP A 46 8.11 11.35 -9.87
C ASP A 46 7.85 9.84 -9.84
N VAL A 47 8.72 9.04 -10.48
CA VAL A 47 8.55 7.59 -10.60
C VAL A 47 9.86 6.89 -10.20
N VAL A 48 9.77 6.03 -9.19
CA VAL A 48 10.89 5.19 -8.72
C VAL A 48 10.60 3.73 -9.06
N SER A 49 11.49 3.09 -9.81
CA SER A 49 11.39 1.66 -10.15
C SER A 49 12.32 0.83 -9.27
N ILE A 50 11.80 -0.24 -8.68
CA ILE A 50 12.56 -1.22 -7.90
C ILE A 50 12.53 -2.55 -8.68
N PHE A 51 13.67 -2.90 -9.30
CA PHE A 51 13.80 -4.10 -10.13
C PHE A 51 14.99 -4.95 -9.69
N GLY A 52 15.01 -6.21 -10.10
CA GLY A 52 16.03 -7.19 -9.71
C GLY A 52 15.50 -8.61 -9.70
N MET A 53 16.37 -9.59 -9.48
CA MET A 53 16.02 -11.01 -9.50
C MET A 53 14.90 -11.36 -8.50
N PRO A 54 14.11 -12.42 -8.76
CA PRO A 54 13.20 -12.99 -7.77
C PRO A 54 13.94 -13.32 -6.47
N GLY A 55 13.28 -13.16 -5.32
CA GLY A 55 13.86 -13.49 -4.01
C GLY A 55 14.77 -12.43 -3.37
N LEU A 56 15.13 -11.34 -4.06
CA LEU A 56 15.96 -10.25 -3.50
C LEU A 56 15.22 -9.32 -2.52
N GLY A 57 13.96 -9.61 -2.17
CA GLY A 57 13.22 -8.79 -1.21
C GLY A 57 12.73 -7.44 -1.75
N LYS A 58 12.51 -7.27 -3.05
CA LYS A 58 12.00 -6.01 -3.65
C LYS A 58 10.69 -5.54 -3.04
N THR A 59 9.70 -6.43 -2.99
CA THR A 59 8.41 -6.18 -2.33
C THR A 59 8.60 -5.89 -0.84
N THR A 60 9.57 -6.54 -0.21
CA THR A 60 9.93 -6.31 1.20
C THR A 60 10.51 -4.91 1.42
N LEU A 61 11.42 -4.47 0.56
CA LEU A 61 11.97 -3.11 0.55
C LEU A 61 10.85 -2.07 0.35
N ALA A 62 10.01 -2.28 -0.66
CA ALA A 62 8.87 -1.39 -0.95
C ALA A 62 7.89 -1.31 0.25
N LYS A 63 7.60 -2.44 0.92
CA LYS A 63 6.77 -2.47 2.14
C LYS A 63 7.41 -1.68 3.29
N LYS A 64 8.71 -1.83 3.50
CA LYS A 64 9.47 -1.06 4.51
C LYS A 64 9.35 0.44 4.26
N ILE A 65 9.58 0.88 3.03
CA ILE A 65 9.44 2.28 2.62
C ILE A 65 8.00 2.78 2.80
N PHE A 66 7.00 2.02 2.34
CA PHE A 66 5.60 2.42 2.39
C PHE A 66 5.07 2.62 3.81
N LYS A 67 5.59 1.84 4.77
CA LYS A 67 5.24 1.90 6.20
C LYS A 67 6.10 2.91 6.98
N ASP A 68 7.17 3.44 6.40
CA ASP A 68 8.08 4.36 7.10
C ASP A 68 7.36 5.63 7.56
N SER A 69 7.66 6.07 8.77
CA SER A 69 7.01 7.23 9.40
C SER A 69 7.24 8.55 8.63
N SER A 70 8.39 8.70 7.99
CA SER A 70 8.71 9.88 7.17
C SER A 70 7.86 9.88 5.90
N VAL A 71 7.64 8.71 5.30
CA VAL A 71 6.75 8.56 4.14
C VAL A 71 5.29 8.77 4.56
N VAL A 72 4.85 8.16 5.66
CA VAL A 72 3.50 8.30 6.21
C VAL A 72 3.14 9.77 6.47
N SER A 73 4.07 10.55 7.02
CA SER A 73 3.85 11.95 7.36
C SER A 73 3.99 12.91 6.17
N HIS A 74 4.70 12.50 5.11
CA HIS A 74 4.93 13.35 3.93
C HIS A 74 3.75 13.33 2.93
N PHE A 75 3.12 12.17 2.75
CA PHE A 75 2.05 11.97 1.76
C PHE A 75 0.67 12.02 2.41
N ASP A 76 -0.23 12.83 1.86
CA ASP A 76 -1.60 13.00 2.36
C ASP A 76 -2.43 11.73 2.15
N VAL A 77 -2.18 11.02 1.04
CA VAL A 77 -2.83 9.76 0.71
C VAL A 77 -1.83 8.77 0.14
N ARG A 78 -2.04 7.49 0.44
CA ARG A 78 -1.17 6.41 0.01
C ARG A 78 -2.01 5.22 -0.43
N ALA A 79 -1.57 4.52 -1.48
CA ALA A 79 -2.20 3.28 -1.92
C ALA A 79 -1.16 2.26 -2.36
N TRP A 80 -1.49 0.99 -2.18
CA TRP A 80 -0.70 -0.15 -2.61
C TRP A 80 -1.59 -1.11 -3.39
N VAL A 81 -1.21 -1.46 -4.62
CA VAL A 81 -1.85 -2.52 -5.38
C VAL A 81 -0.81 -3.47 -5.95
N THR A 82 -1.14 -4.76 -5.98
CA THR A 82 -0.33 -5.78 -6.65
C THR A 82 -0.96 -6.08 -8.00
N ILE A 83 -0.15 -6.07 -9.04
CA ILE A 83 -0.59 -6.29 -10.42
C ILE A 83 -0.27 -7.74 -10.80
N SER A 84 -1.30 -8.58 -10.90
CA SER A 84 -1.13 -9.94 -11.44
C SER A 84 -0.91 -9.93 -12.96
N GLN A 85 -0.38 -11.01 -13.51
CA GLN A 85 -0.21 -11.19 -14.98
C GLN A 85 -1.52 -10.97 -15.75
N SER A 86 -2.65 -11.42 -15.19
CA SER A 86 -3.98 -11.01 -15.62
C SER A 86 -4.49 -9.97 -14.63
N TYR A 87 -4.63 -8.72 -15.04
CA TYR A 87 -5.14 -7.64 -14.19
C TYR A 87 -6.38 -6.99 -14.81
N ASP A 88 -7.25 -6.46 -13.95
CA ASP A 88 -8.37 -5.60 -14.36
C ASP A 88 -8.08 -4.18 -13.88
N VAL A 89 -7.90 -3.26 -14.83
CA VAL A 89 -7.61 -1.84 -14.53
C VAL A 89 -8.67 -1.23 -13.63
N ARG A 90 -9.95 -1.53 -13.87
CA ARG A 90 -11.05 -0.96 -13.10
C ARG A 90 -11.02 -1.48 -11.66
N GLU A 91 -10.71 -2.76 -11.45
CA GLU A 91 -10.53 -3.32 -10.11
C GLU A 91 -9.35 -2.68 -9.37
N LEU A 92 -8.21 -2.50 -10.05
CA LEU A 92 -7.05 -1.81 -9.49
C LEU A 92 -7.40 -0.37 -9.08
N LEU A 93 -8.10 0.38 -9.95
CA LEU A 93 -8.55 1.74 -9.65
C LEU A 93 -9.54 1.78 -8.47
N ARG A 94 -10.46 0.80 -8.34
CA ARG A 94 -11.35 0.68 -7.18
C ARG A 94 -10.57 0.45 -5.89
N ASN A 95 -9.54 -0.38 -5.94
CA ASN A 95 -8.68 -0.65 -4.79
C ASN A 95 -7.90 0.61 -4.37
N ILE A 96 -7.28 1.30 -5.33
CA ILE A 96 -6.59 2.57 -5.08
C ILE A 96 -7.57 3.61 -4.51
N TYR A 97 -8.73 3.78 -5.14
CA TYR A 97 -9.78 4.71 -4.69
C TYR A 97 -10.18 4.46 -3.23
N LYS A 98 -10.42 3.20 -2.88
CA LYS A 98 -10.78 2.82 -1.52
C LYS A 98 -9.68 3.15 -0.52
N GLN A 99 -8.41 2.94 -0.87
CA GLN A 99 -7.29 3.27 0.00
C GLN A 99 -7.11 4.78 0.19
N VAL A 100 -7.27 5.57 -0.86
CA VAL A 100 -7.04 7.04 -0.79
C VAL A 100 -8.24 7.83 -0.23
N THR A 101 -9.44 7.25 -0.26
CA THR A 101 -10.66 7.91 0.26
C THR A 101 -11.21 7.29 1.53
N GLY A 102 -10.89 6.03 1.80
CA GLY A 102 -11.52 5.23 2.87
C GLY A 102 -12.92 4.70 2.50
N VAL A 103 -13.42 4.97 1.30
CA VAL A 103 -14.80 4.66 0.88
C VAL A 103 -14.77 3.71 -0.31
N LYS A 104 -15.73 2.77 -0.37
CA LYS A 104 -15.89 1.93 -1.56
C LYS A 104 -16.40 2.80 -2.72
N TYR A 105 -15.85 2.58 -3.90
CA TYR A 105 -16.40 3.21 -5.10
C TYR A 105 -17.80 2.66 -5.37
N ASP A 106 -18.75 3.55 -5.66
CA ASP A 106 -20.08 3.18 -6.12
C ASP A 106 -20.08 3.19 -7.66
N ASP A 107 -20.40 2.05 -8.25
CA ASP A 107 -20.34 1.78 -9.69
C ASP A 107 -21.53 2.42 -10.44
N GLY A 108 -21.81 3.70 -10.17
CA GLY A 108 -22.72 4.52 -10.95
C GLY A 108 -22.18 4.83 -12.36
N GLU A 109 -22.75 5.84 -13.01
CA GLU A 109 -22.39 6.22 -14.39
C GLU A 109 -21.03 6.96 -14.51
N SER A 110 -20.37 7.27 -13.40
CA SER A 110 -19.11 8.02 -13.45
C SER A 110 -17.93 7.13 -13.83
N ASP A 111 -17.01 7.68 -14.61
CA ASP A 111 -15.71 7.05 -14.84
C ASP A 111 -14.87 7.11 -13.55
N ILE A 112 -14.45 5.94 -13.06
CA ILE A 112 -13.63 5.83 -11.85
C ILE A 112 -12.26 6.51 -12.02
N ALA A 113 -11.69 6.51 -13.22
CA ALA A 113 -10.41 7.16 -13.47
C ALA A 113 -10.52 8.67 -13.24
N ASP A 114 -11.58 9.29 -13.74
CA ASP A 114 -11.85 10.72 -13.53
C ASP A 114 -12.14 11.07 -12.08
N VAL A 115 -12.91 10.21 -11.39
CA VAL A 115 -13.21 10.40 -9.96
C VAL A 115 -11.93 10.28 -9.13
N LEU A 116 -11.12 9.25 -9.37
CA LEU A 116 -9.86 9.05 -8.68
C LEU A 116 -8.92 10.23 -8.94
N ARG A 117 -8.80 10.70 -10.19
CA ARG A 117 -7.96 11.84 -10.55
C ARG A 117 -8.37 13.08 -9.76
N LYS A 118 -9.68 13.39 -9.67
CA LYS A 118 -10.19 14.50 -8.86
C LYS A 118 -9.87 14.34 -7.37
N CYS A 119 -9.92 13.12 -6.83
CA CYS A 119 -9.59 12.84 -5.44
C CYS A 119 -8.09 13.03 -5.11
N LEU A 120 -7.22 12.83 -6.09
CA LEU A 120 -5.76 12.97 -5.97
C LEU A 120 -5.28 14.41 -6.25
N MET A 121 -6.03 15.20 -7.00
CA MET A 121 -5.68 16.60 -7.30
C MET A 121 -5.48 17.43 -6.03
N GLY A 122 -4.37 18.17 -5.98
CA GLY A 122 -4.03 19.04 -4.85
C GLY A 122 -3.49 18.31 -3.62
N LYS A 123 -3.35 16.97 -3.67
CA LYS A 123 -2.76 16.16 -2.60
C LYS A 123 -1.39 15.66 -3.00
N ARG A 124 -0.49 15.52 -2.04
CA ARG A 124 0.71 14.69 -2.17
C ARG A 124 0.29 13.23 -2.03
N TYR A 125 0.41 12.46 -3.11
CA TYR A 125 0.04 11.05 -3.13
C TYR A 125 1.25 10.14 -3.40
N LEU A 126 1.23 8.95 -2.81
CA LEU A 126 2.14 7.85 -3.14
C LEU A 126 1.32 6.62 -3.53
N ILE A 127 1.55 6.09 -4.73
CA ILE A 127 0.89 4.87 -5.20
C ILE A 127 1.99 3.86 -5.51
N VAL A 128 1.95 2.71 -4.84
CA VAL A 128 2.85 1.59 -5.10
C VAL A 128 2.13 0.58 -5.99
N LEU A 129 2.77 0.28 -7.11
CA LEU A 129 2.39 -0.78 -8.05
C LEU A 129 3.39 -1.93 -7.86
N ASP A 130 2.98 -2.96 -7.13
CA ASP A 130 3.81 -4.12 -6.80
C ASP A 130 3.62 -5.22 -7.85
N ASP A 131 4.69 -5.99 -8.08
CA ASP A 131 4.73 -7.12 -9.01
C ASP A 131 4.31 -6.79 -10.46
N VAL A 132 4.74 -5.67 -11.03
CA VAL A 132 4.39 -5.29 -12.41
C VAL A 132 5.09 -6.21 -13.42
N TRP A 133 4.31 -6.97 -14.19
CA TRP A 133 4.81 -7.91 -15.21
C TRP A 133 5.02 -7.27 -16.58
N GLU A 134 4.11 -6.38 -16.99
CA GLU A 134 4.09 -5.77 -18.33
C GLU A 134 4.10 -4.25 -18.24
N VAL A 135 4.77 -3.60 -19.20
CA VAL A 135 4.85 -2.13 -19.26
C VAL A 135 3.47 -1.51 -19.53
N ASP A 136 2.61 -2.22 -20.27
CA ASP A 136 1.25 -1.80 -20.61
C ASP A 136 0.42 -1.50 -19.35
N ALA A 137 0.59 -2.29 -18.27
CA ALA A 137 -0.11 -2.06 -17.02
C ALA A 137 0.24 -0.69 -16.40
N TRP A 138 1.52 -0.31 -16.47
CA TRP A 138 1.96 1.01 -16.05
C TRP A 138 1.45 2.12 -16.97
N ASP A 139 1.52 1.91 -18.29
CA ASP A 139 1.07 2.89 -19.28
C ASP A 139 -0.43 3.17 -19.19
N GLU A 140 -1.25 2.17 -18.90
CA GLU A 140 -2.68 2.33 -18.66
C GLU A 140 -2.95 3.07 -17.34
N LEU A 141 -2.36 2.62 -16.23
CA LEU A 141 -2.62 3.19 -14.90
C LEU A 141 -2.13 4.63 -14.76
N ARG A 142 -0.97 4.96 -15.35
CA ARG A 142 -0.41 6.32 -15.21
C ARG A 142 -1.30 7.40 -15.82
N LEU A 143 -2.12 7.06 -16.81
CA LEU A 143 -3.07 7.99 -17.42
C LEU A 143 -4.22 8.37 -16.46
N CYS A 144 -4.50 7.53 -15.46
CA CYS A 144 -5.56 7.76 -14.47
C CYS A 144 -5.13 8.69 -13.32
N PHE A 145 -3.85 9.04 -13.21
CA PHE A 145 -3.34 9.88 -12.12
C PHE A 145 -3.13 11.35 -12.56
N PRO A 146 -3.19 12.35 -11.65
CA PRO A 146 -2.85 13.76 -11.94
C PRO A 146 -1.37 13.95 -12.25
N ILE A 147 -1.02 14.80 -13.22
CA ILE A 147 0.39 15.11 -13.57
C ILE A 147 1.00 16.02 -12.52
#